data_AF-A0A0C9Z2U4-F1
#
_entry.id   AF-A0A0C9Z2U4-F1
#
_cell.length_a   1.000
_cell.length_b   1.000
_cell.length_c   1.000
_cell.angle_alpha   90.00
_cell.angle_beta   90.00
_cell.angle_gamma   90.00
#
_symmetry.space_group_name_H-M   'P 1'
#
loop_
_entity.id
_entity.type
_entity.pdbx_description
1 polymer ?
#
loop_
_entity_poly.entity_id
_entity_poly.type
_entity_poly.pdbx_seq_one_letter_code
_entity_poly.pdbx_strand_id
1 'polypeptide(L)' 'MAPLQDIFEGKIDFIGQRRVDSIARVALAACTIASFVVGYALQSLRVTMGTFALSTLLVVVMVVPPWPMYNRHPVRWRKD' A
#
# COMPACT_ATOMS: atom_id res chain seq x y z
N MET A 1 9.73 -8.45 22.01
CA MET A 1 10.54 -7.98 20.87
C MET A 1 10.24 -8.68 19.54
N ALA A 2 9.29 -9.62 19.47
CA ALA A 2 8.87 -10.27 18.23
C ALA A 2 8.17 -9.36 17.16
N PRO A 3 7.28 -8.40 17.50
CA PRO A 3 6.42 -7.77 16.49
C PRO A 3 7.17 -6.82 15.53
N LEU A 4 8.29 -6.23 15.97
CA LEU A 4 9.09 -5.37 15.10
C LEU A 4 9.90 -6.17 14.08
N GLN A 5 10.40 -7.35 14.48
CA GLN A 5 11.16 -8.22 13.59
C GLN A 5 10.27 -8.75 12.45
N ASP A 6 9.04 -9.14 12.75
CA ASP A 6 8.05 -9.59 11.75
C ASP A 6 7.72 -8.48 10.72
N ILE A 7 7.71 -7.21 11.14
CA ILE A 7 7.52 -6.07 10.23
C ILE A 7 8.69 -5.93 9.26
N PHE A 8 9.93 -6.07 9.73
CA PHE A 8 11.12 -6.03 8.88
C PHE A 8 11.24 -7.25 7.97
N GLU A 9 10.75 -8.41 8.41
CA GLU A 9 10.69 -9.61 7.58
C GLU A 9 9.67 -9.46 6.43
N GLY A 10 8.69 -8.56 6.59
CA GLY A 10 7.77 -8.17 5.51
C GLY A 10 6.85 -9.31 5.05
N LYS A 11 6.65 -10.33 5.90
CA LYS A 11 5.91 -11.53 5.53
C LYS A 11 4.42 -11.22 5.39
N ILE A 12 3.90 -11.34 4.18
CA ILE A 12 2.48 -11.24 3.86
C ILE A 12 2.01 -12.58 3.28
N ASP A 13 0.90 -13.12 3.79
CA ASP A 13 0.33 -14.37 3.30
C ASP A 13 -0.17 -14.25 1.84
N PHE A 14 -0.36 -15.38 1.16
CA PHE A 14 -0.71 -15.39 -0.26
C PHE A 14 -2.04 -14.64 -0.57
N ILE A 15 -3.02 -14.73 0.32
CA ILE A 15 -4.32 -14.05 0.15
C ILE A 15 -4.13 -12.54 0.41
N GLY A 16 -3.32 -12.19 1.40
CA GLY A 16 -2.88 -10.84 1.70
C GLY A 16 -2.17 -10.18 0.54
N GLN A 17 -1.24 -10.88 -0.13
CA GLN A 17 -0.51 -10.38 -1.29
C GLN A 17 -1.46 -9.97 -2.43
N ARG A 18 -2.42 -10.84 -2.77
CA ARG A 18 -3.42 -10.53 -3.81
C ARG A 18 -4.28 -9.32 -3.43
N ARG A 19 -4.63 -9.18 -2.15
CA ARG A 19 -5.37 -8.02 -1.65
C ARG A 19 -4.54 -6.75 -1.74
N VAL A 20 -3.29 -6.79 -1.30
CA VAL A 20 -2.31 -5.68 -1.40
C VAL A 20 -2.18 -5.23 -2.85
N ASP A 21 -2.01 -6.15 -3.81
CA ASP A 21 -1.90 -5.82 -5.23
C ASP A 21 -3.15 -5.10 -5.76
N SER A 22 -4.35 -5.59 -5.41
CA SER A 22 -5.59 -4.96 -5.84
C SER A 22 -5.77 -3.57 -5.23
N ILE A 23 -5.45 -3.40 -3.94
CA ILE A 23 -5.52 -2.11 -3.26
C ILE A 23 -4.53 -1.13 -3.90
N ALA A 24 -3.27 -1.53 -4.09
CA ALA A 24 -2.24 -0.67 -4.66
C ALA A 24 -2.63 -0.18 -6.06
N ARG A 25 -3.10 -1.07 -6.94
CA ARG A 25 -3.53 -0.70 -8.31
C ARG A 25 -4.65 0.34 -8.31
N VAL A 26 -5.71 0.09 -7.54
CA VAL A 26 -6.88 0.99 -7.50
C VAL A 26 -6.55 2.29 -6.79
N ALA A 27 -5.88 2.22 -5.63
CA ALA A 27 -5.57 3.39 -4.82
C ALA A 27 -4.57 4.32 -5.53
N LEU A 28 -3.50 3.80 -6.12
CA LEU A 28 -2.53 4.64 -6.85
C LEU A 28 -3.14 5.29 -8.09
N ALA A 29 -4.01 4.57 -8.83
CA ALA A 29 -4.74 5.15 -9.95
C ALA A 29 -5.64 6.31 -9.48
N ALA A 30 -6.42 6.09 -8.42
CA ALA A 30 -7.28 7.12 -7.83
C ALA A 30 -6.47 8.33 -7.31
N CYS A 31 -5.35 8.09 -6.62
CA CYS A 31 -4.46 9.14 -6.11
C CYS A 31 -3.86 9.97 -7.24
N THR A 32 -3.47 9.33 -8.35
CA THR A 32 -2.98 10.00 -9.56
C THR A 32 -4.04 10.93 -10.13
N ILE A 33 -5.27 10.42 -10.34
CA ILE A 33 -6.38 11.20 -10.88
C ILE A 33 -6.72 12.38 -9.96
N ALA A 34 -6.86 12.14 -8.66
CA ALA A 34 -7.18 13.18 -7.69
C ALA A 34 -6.10 14.27 -7.63
N SER A 35 -4.82 13.88 -7.61
CA SER A 35 -3.70 14.83 -7.61
C SER A 35 -3.65 15.67 -8.87
N PHE A 36 -3.92 15.06 -10.03
CA PHE A 36 -4.02 15.77 -11.29
C PHE A 36 -5.16 16.78 -11.28
N VAL A 37 -6.37 16.40 -10.83
CA VAL A 37 -7.52 17.30 -10.73
C VAL A 37 -7.24 18.49 -9.81
N VAL A 38 -6.67 18.24 -8.62
CA VAL A 38 -6.35 19.29 -7.64
C VAL A 38 -5.29 20.25 -8.21
N GLY A 39 -4.21 19.72 -8.78
CA GLY A 39 -3.16 20.54 -9.34
C GLY A 39 -3.57 21.29 -10.61
N TYR A 40 -4.46 20.72 -11.42
CA TYR A 40 -5.07 21.40 -12.56
C TYR A 40 -5.98 22.55 -12.11
N ALA A 41 -6.85 22.33 -11.12
CA ALA A 41 -7.72 23.38 -10.57
C ALA A 41 -6.91 24.57 -10.01
N LEU A 42 -5.73 24.29 -9.47
CA LEU A 42 -4.82 25.30 -8.91
C LEU A 42 -3.71 25.76 -9.89
N GLN A 43 -3.74 25.27 -11.13
CA GLN A 43 -2.76 25.57 -12.19
C GLN A 43 -1.29 25.44 -11.72
N SER A 44 -0.99 24.43 -10.89
CA SER A 44 0.32 24.29 -10.25
C SER A 44 0.83 22.85 -10.30
N LEU A 45 1.88 22.63 -11.10
CA LEU A 45 2.57 21.35 -11.17
C LEU A 45 3.19 20.95 -9.83
N ARG A 46 3.65 21.92 -9.03
CA ARG A 46 4.18 21.68 -7.69
C ARG A 46 3.12 21.09 -6.77
N VAL A 47 1.88 21.58 -6.86
CA VAL A 47 0.76 21.02 -6.11
C VAL A 47 0.44 19.61 -6.59
N THR A 48 0.32 19.38 -7.91
CA THR A 48 0.09 18.04 -8.47
C THR A 48 1.10 17.01 -7.93
N MET A 49 2.39 17.34 -8.03
CA MET A 49 3.47 16.43 -7.62
C MET A 49 3.49 16.25 -6.10
N GLY A 50 3.28 17.33 -5.33
CA GLY A 50 3.24 17.27 -3.87
C GLY A 50 2.10 16.41 -3.33
N THR A 51 0.87 16.60 -3.85
CA THR A 51 -0.28 15.79 -3.44
C THR A 51 -0.14 14.34 -3.90
N PHE A 52 0.43 14.11 -5.10
CA PHE A 52 0.68 12.77 -5.60
C PHE A 52 1.71 12.03 -4.74
N ALA A 53 2.82 12.69 -4.39
CA ALA A 53 3.83 12.11 -3.52
C ALA A 53 3.27 11.78 -2.13
N LEU A 54 2.54 12.72 -1.52
CA LEU A 54 1.93 12.52 -0.21
C LEU A 54 0.93 11.35 -0.22
N SER A 55 0.04 11.31 -1.19
CA SER A 55 -0.95 10.24 -1.32
C SER A 55 -0.30 8.87 -1.61
N THR A 56 0.75 8.85 -2.45
CA THR A 56 1.54 7.63 -2.69
C THR A 56 2.20 7.11 -1.42
N LEU A 57 2.78 7.99 -0.60
CA LEU A 57 3.35 7.60 0.70
C LEU A 57 2.29 6.98 1.63
N LEU A 58 1.07 7.52 1.63
CA LEU A 58 -0.03 6.93 2.40
C LEU A 58 -0.39 5.52 1.88
N VAL A 59 -0.42 5.32 0.55
CA VAL A 59 -0.64 3.99 -0.02
C VAL A 59 0.49 3.04 0.37
N VAL A 60 1.75 3.48 0.33
CA VAL A 60 2.91 2.68 0.78
C VAL A 60 2.74 2.24 2.22
N VAL A 61 2.40 3.15 3.13
CA VAL A 61 2.12 2.81 4.54
C VAL A 61 0.97 1.81 4.67
N MET A 62 -0.05 1.90 3.81
CA MET A 62 -1.20 1.02 3.85
C MET A 62 -0.90 -0.40 3.34
N VAL A 63 -0.02 -0.57 2.35
CA VAL A 63 0.15 -1.85 1.64
C VAL A 63 1.49 -2.55 1.89
N VAL A 64 2.54 -1.82 2.27
CA VAL A 64 3.90 -2.40 2.42
C VAL A 64 4.09 -3.11 3.77
N PRO A 65 3.72 -2.53 4.92
CA PRO A 65 3.88 -3.24 6.19
C PRO A 65 2.99 -4.49 6.23
N PRO A 66 3.46 -5.59 6.85
CA PRO A 66 2.71 -6.84 6.96
C PRO A 66 1.63 -6.73 8.05
N TRP A 67 0.68 -5.82 7.86
CA TRP A 67 -0.40 -5.59 8.81
C TRP A 67 -1.12 -6.90 9.14
N PRO A 68 -1.61 -7.08 10.39
CA PRO A 68 -2.32 -8.30 10.79
C PRO A 68 -3.52 -8.65 9.88
N MET A 69 -4.10 -7.67 9.19
CA MET A 69 -5.17 -7.88 8.20
C MET A 69 -4.74 -8.66 6.94
N TYR A 70 -3.45 -8.65 6.61
CA TYR A 70 -2.88 -9.34 5.44
C TYR A 70 -2.26 -10.71 5.77
N ASN A 71 -2.33 -11.14 7.04
CA ASN A 71 -1.73 -12.38 7.53
C ASN A 71 -2.74 -13.30 8.24
N ARG A 72 -4.01 -13.24 7.84
CA ARG A 72 -5.11 -14.01 8.49
C ARG A 72 -5.20 -15.46 8.01
N HIS A 73 -4.53 -15.82 6.93
CA HIS A 73 -4.60 -17.13 6.31
C HIS A 73 -3.21 -17.77 6.21
N PRO A 74 -2.60 -18.15 7.35
CA PRO A 74 -1.28 -18.78 7.34
C PRO A 74 -1.35 -20.14 6.64
N VAL A 75 -0.51 -20.32 5.62
CA VAL A 75 -0.39 -21.59 4.90
C VAL A 75 0.25 -22.63 5.84
N ARG A 76 -0.47 -23.71 6.12
CA ARG A 76 0.06 -24.87 6.85
C ARG A 76 0.72 -25.81 5.86
N TRP A 77 2.04 -25.75 5.79
CA TRP A 77 2.82 -26.73 5.05
C TRP A 77 2.80 -28.07 5.81
N ARG A 78 2.36 -29.14 5.14
CA ARG A 78 2.45 -30.50 5.67
C ARG A 78 3.93 -30.90 5.60
N LYS A 79 4.50 -31.32 6.73
CA LYS A 79 5.77 -32.03 6.76
C LYS A 79 5.43 -33.50 6.66
N ASP A 80 5.64 -34.06 5.48
CA ASP A 80 5.73 -35.52 5.32
C ASP A 80 7.16 -35.96 5.63
#